data_AF-A0A920JUI3-F1
#
_entry.id   AF-A0A920JUI3-F1
#
_cell.length_a   1.000
_cell.length_b   1.000
_cell.length_c   1.000
_cell.angle_alpha   90.00
_cell.angle_beta   90.00
_cell.angle_gamma   90.00
#
_symmetry.space_group_name_H-M   'P 1'
#
loop_
_entity.id
_entity.type
_entity.pdbx_description
1 polymer ?
#
loop_
_entity_poly.entity_id
_entity_poly.type
_entity_poly.pdbx_seq_one_letter_code
_entity_poly.pdbx_strand_id
1 'polypeptide(L)'
;MIASTQYHESLKELCKSLEIELLSVSDVMAEEPGVLPLINPERRAMMLFTSGTTNKPKGVVSTHKTICAQITTLITAFGGGQRKT
;
A
#
# COMPACT_ATOMS: atom_id res chain seq x y z
N MET A 1 3.98 -14.32 -8.02
CA MET A 1 4.81 -13.14 -7.72
C MET A 1 4.87 -12.28 -8.97
N ILE A 2 4.73 -10.96 -8.85
CA ILE A 2 4.88 -10.04 -9.99
C ILE A 2 6.19 -9.28 -9.79
N ALA A 3 7.06 -9.27 -10.79
CA ALA A 3 8.34 -8.57 -10.75
C ALA A 3 8.53 -7.72 -12.00
N SER A 4 9.21 -6.58 -11.85
CA SER A 4 9.68 -5.81 -13.01
C SER A 4 10.72 -6.61 -13.78
N THR A 5 10.91 -6.26 -15.05
CA THR A 5 11.90 -6.91 -15.94
C THR A 5 13.31 -6.92 -15.36
N GLN A 6 13.68 -5.89 -14.62
CA GLN A 6 14.99 -5.78 -13.95
C GLN A 6 15.28 -6.93 -12.96
N TYR A 7 14.26 -7.42 -12.25
CA TYR A 7 14.45 -8.42 -11.19
C TYR A 7 14.02 -9.83 -11.59
N HIS A 8 13.49 -9.99 -12.80
CA HIS A 8 12.89 -11.24 -13.24
C HIS A 8 13.91 -12.39 -13.26
N GLU A 9 15.09 -12.17 -13.85
CA GLU A 9 16.15 -13.19 -13.89
C GLU A 9 16.66 -13.56 -12.49
N SER A 10 16.84 -12.57 -11.61
CA SER A 10 17.30 -12.83 -10.25
C SER A 10 16.31 -13.61 -9.38
N LEU A 11 15.01 -13.52 -9.69
CA LEU A 11 13.94 -14.18 -8.91
C LEU A 11 13.51 -15.52 -9.50
N LYS A 12 13.86 -15.81 -10.76
CA LYS A 12 13.40 -16.98 -11.50
C LYS A 12 13.68 -18.31 -10.79
N GLU A 13 14.92 -18.53 -10.36
CA GLU A 13 15.30 -19.78 -9.67
C GLU A 13 14.65 -19.89 -8.29
N LEU A 14 14.56 -18.77 -7.56
CA LEU A 14 13.91 -18.75 -6.26
C LEU A 14 12.41 -19.06 -6.37
N CYS A 15 11.70 -18.41 -7.30
CA CYS A 15 10.29 -18.66 -7.57
C CYS A 15 10.06 -20.12 -8.00
N LYS A 16 10.93 -20.67 -8.85
CA LYS A 16 10.89 -22.09 -9.25
C LYS A 16 11.06 -23.03 -8.05
N SER A 17 12.03 -22.75 -7.16
CA SER A 17 12.26 -23.58 -5.96
C SER A 17 11.13 -23.54 -4.94
N LEU A 18 10.38 -22.44 -4.92
CA LEU A 18 9.25 -22.22 -4.00
C LEU A 18 7.91 -22.60 -4.64
N GLU A 19 7.91 -23.10 -5.88
CA GLU A 19 6.70 -23.40 -6.66
C GLU A 19 5.75 -22.18 -6.80
N ILE A 20 6.34 -20.99 -6.91
CA ILE A 20 5.62 -19.73 -7.10
C ILE A 20 5.72 -19.31 -8.55
N GLU A 21 4.58 -19.06 -9.20
CA GLU A 21 4.54 -18.49 -10.54
C GLU A 21 5.13 -17.07 -10.55
N LEU A 22 6.04 -16.79 -11.49
CA LEU A 22 6.65 -15.47 -11.67
C LEU A 22 6.10 -14.81 -12.95
N LEU A 23 5.37 -13.70 -12.78
CA LEU A 23 4.78 -12.91 -13.85
C LEU A 23 5.54 -11.60 -14.05
N SER A 24 5.69 -11.14 -15.29
CA SER A 24 6.18 -9.78 -15.57
C SER A 24 5.09 -8.76 -15.28
N VAL A 25 5.49 -7.55 -14.89
CA VAL A 25 4.57 -6.40 -14.80
C VAL A 25 3.82 -6.20 -16.12
N SER A 26 4.51 -6.34 -17.27
CA SER A 26 3.90 -6.18 -18.59
C SER A 26 2.81 -7.22 -18.90
N ASP A 27 2.86 -8.40 -18.27
CA ASP A 27 1.89 -9.47 -18.53
C ASP A 27 0.56 -9.24 -17.79
N VAL A 28 0.57 -8.38 -16.76
CA VAL A 28 -0.58 -8.17 -15.85
C VAL A 28 -1.11 -6.74 -15.86
N MET A 29 -0.41 -5.81 -16.53
CA MET A 29 -0.90 -4.46 -16.68
C MET A 29 -2.01 -4.40 -17.73
N ALA A 30 -3.10 -3.73 -17.39
CA ALA A 30 -4.14 -3.41 -18.35
C ALA A 30 -3.62 -2.34 -19.34
N GLU A 31 -4.04 -2.44 -20.61
CA GLU A 31 -3.71 -1.44 -21.64
C GLU A 31 -4.29 -0.07 -21.29
N GLU A 32 -5.49 -0.05 -20.72
CA GLU A 32 -6.20 1.16 -20.31
C GLU A 32 -6.57 1.09 -18.81
N PRO A 33 -6.44 2.19 -18.06
CA PRO A 33 -6.84 2.23 -16.66
C PRO A 33 -8.36 2.06 -16.53
N GLY A 34 -8.78 1.12 -15.68
CA GLY A 34 -10.18 0.96 -15.33
C GLY A 34 -10.73 2.15 -14.53
N VAL A 35 -12.05 2.35 -14.60
CA VAL A 35 -12.73 3.34 -13.76
C VAL A 35 -12.66 2.90 -12.30
N LEU A 36 -12.00 3.71 -11.47
CA LEU A 36 -11.93 3.46 -10.03
C LEU A 36 -13.26 3.84 -9.35
N PRO A 37 -13.66 3.13 -8.29
CA PRO A 37 -14.89 3.46 -7.56
C PRO A 37 -14.74 4.81 -6.86
N LEU A 38 -15.84 5.57 -6.82
CA LEU A 38 -15.93 6.77 -5.99
C LEU A 38 -16.01 6.37 -4.51
N ILE A 39 -15.04 6.81 -3.71
CA ILE A 39 -14.98 6.53 -2.27
C ILE A 39 -15.40 7.78 -1.49
N ASN A 40 -16.44 7.64 -0.66
CA ASN A 40 -16.82 8.70 0.29
C ASN A 40 -15.69 8.88 1.33
N PRO A 41 -15.14 10.09 1.53
CA PRO A 41 -14.09 10.34 2.51
C PRO A 41 -14.43 9.94 3.96
N GLU A 42 -15.71 9.97 4.33
CA GLU A 42 -16.19 9.56 5.66
C GLU A 42 -16.33 8.03 5.81
N ARG A 43 -16.11 7.26 4.74
CA ARG A 43 -16.10 5.79 4.79
C ARG A 43 -14.94 5.32 5.67
N ARG A 44 -15.24 4.35 6.55
CA ARG A 44 -14.24 3.64 7.37
C ARG A 44 -13.23 2.93 6.47
N ALA A 45 -11.95 3.14 6.73
CA ALA A 45 -10.84 2.66 5.90
C ALA A 45 -9.91 1.71 6.65
N MET A 46 -9.69 1.92 7.95
CA MET A 46 -8.75 1.14 8.76
C MET A 46 -9.25 0.97 10.19
N MET A 47 -8.98 -0.19 10.78
CA MET A 47 -9.15 -0.42 12.22
C MET A 47 -7.81 -0.87 12.82
N LEU A 48 -7.33 -0.13 13.83
CA LEU A 48 -6.12 -0.47 14.58
C LEU A 48 -6.50 -0.96 15.97
N PHE A 49 -6.00 -2.14 16.34
CA PHE A 49 -6.16 -2.68 17.69
C PHE A 49 -4.89 -2.39 18.50
N THR A 50 -5.07 -1.89 19.72
CA THR A 50 -3.98 -1.68 20.68
C THR A 50 -4.16 -2.59 21.89
N SER A 51 -3.06 -2.99 22.52
CA SER A 51 -3.09 -3.71 23.79
C SER A 51 -3.70 -2.78 24.86
N GLY A 52 -4.98 -2.99 25.15
CA GLY A 52 -5.66 -2.25 26.20
C GLY A 52 -5.17 -2.71 27.58
N THR A 53 -5.02 -1.78 28.52
CA THR A 53 -4.67 -2.09 29.92
C THR A 53 -5.73 -2.92 30.65
N THR A 54 -6.91 -3.10 30.05
CA THR A 54 -8.08 -3.78 30.64
C THR A 54 -8.34 -5.18 30.06
N ASN A 55 -7.30 -5.89 29.59
CA ASN A 55 -7.39 -7.22 28.96
C ASN A 55 -8.29 -7.35 27.70
N LYS A 56 -8.90 -6.26 27.24
CA LYS A 56 -9.73 -6.21 26.03
C LYS A 56 -9.16 -5.18 25.06
N PRO A 57 -8.66 -5.59 23.88
CA PRO A 57 -8.16 -4.66 22.87
C PRO A 57 -9.24 -3.67 22.44
N LYS A 58 -8.89 -2.39 22.35
CA LYS A 58 -9.79 -1.35 21.79
C LYS A 58 -9.49 -1.19 20.31
N GLY A 59 -10.52 -1.24 19.47
CA GLY A 59 -10.41 -0.98 18.04
C GLY A 59 -10.61 0.51 17.74
N VAL A 60 -9.59 1.16 17.19
CA VAL A 60 -9.66 2.55 16.70
C VAL A 60 -9.99 2.52 15.21
N VAL A 61 -11.10 3.13 14.83
CA VAL A 61 -11.53 3.20 13.43
C VAL A 61 -11.12 4.54 12.83
N SER A 62 -10.42 4.50 11.69
CA SER A 62 -10.06 5.68 10.89
C SER A 62 -10.79 5.67 9.55
N THR A 63 -11.27 6.84 9.11
CA THR A 63 -11.87 7.03 7.79
C THR A 63 -10.80 7.38 6.74
N HIS A 64 -11.16 7.33 5.46
CA HIS A 64 -10.28 7.81 4.38
C HIS A 64 -9.84 9.26 4.62
N LYS A 65 -10.77 10.13 5.03
CA LYS A 65 -10.48 11.53 5.37
C LYS A 65 -9.44 11.67 6.46
N THR A 66 -9.58 10.92 7.56
CA THR A 66 -8.61 10.97 8.67
C THR A 66 -7.23 10.53 8.24
N ILE A 67 -7.14 9.44 7.47
CA ILE A 67 -5.85 8.93 6.96
C ILE A 67 -5.20 9.96 6.03
N CYS A 68 -5.96 10.53 5.08
CA CYS A 68 -5.45 11.56 4.18
C CYS A 68 -4.94 12.79 4.95
N ALA A 69 -5.68 13.25 5.96
CA ALA A 69 -5.26 14.38 6.78
C ALA A 69 -3.95 14.09 7.54
N GLN A 70 -3.81 12.89 8.12
CA GLN A 70 -2.60 12.48 8.83
C GLN A 70 -1.38 12.44 7.91
N ILE A 71 -1.49 11.78 6.75
CA ILE A 71 -0.39 11.67 5.77
C ILE A 71 -0.01 13.06 5.25
N THR A 72 -1.00 13.87 4.87
CA THR A 72 -0.75 15.22 4.34
C THR A 72 -0.06 16.10 5.37
N THR A 73 -0.47 16.02 6.63
CA THR A 73 0.17 16.74 7.75
C THR A 73 1.63 16.32 7.91
N LEU A 74 1.92 15.01 7.88
CA LEU A 74 3.29 14.50 7.99
C LEU A 74 4.17 14.92 6.80
N ILE A 75 3.64 14.83 5.58
CA ILE A 75 4.35 15.29 4.37
C ILE A 75 4.62 16.80 4.46
N THR A 76 3.66 17.58 4.95
CA THR A 76 3.82 19.04 5.07
C THR A 76 4.87 19.40 6.12
N ALA A 77 4.84 18.72 7.27
CA ALA A 77 5.76 18.98 8.37
C ALA A 77 7.20 18.50 8.10
N PHE A 78 7.36 17.37 7.40
CA PHE A 78 8.66 16.68 7.26
C PHE A 78 9.13 16.45 5.82
N GLY A 79 8.25 16.58 4.82
CA GLY A 79 8.56 16.38 3.39
C GLY A 79 9.20 17.58 2.69
N GLY A 80 9.50 18.66 3.43
CA GLY A 80 10.14 19.88 2.93
C GLY A 80 11.63 19.78 2.58
N GLY A 81 12.18 18.57 2.49
CA GLY A 81 13.53 18.31 1.97
C GLY A 81 13.54 18.15 0.45
N GLN A 82 13.01 19.11 -0.31
CA GLN A 82 13.27 19.19 -1.75
C GLN A 82 14.78 19.42 -1.92
N ARG A 83 15.54 18.42 -2.40
CA ARG A 83 16.92 18.63 -2.82
C ARG A 83 16.90 19.65 -3.95
N LYS A 84 17.33 20.89 -3.65
CA LYS A 84 17.72 21.84 -4.69
C LYS A 84 18.84 21.19 -5.51
N THR A 85 18.55 20.96 -6.78
CA THR A 85 19.57 20.74 -7.81
C THR A 85 20.08 22.10 -8.27
#